data_AF-A0A2N2BYZ7-F1
#
_entry.id   AF-A0A2N2BYZ7-F1
#
_cell.length_a   1.000
_cell.length_b   1.000
_cell.length_c   1.000
_cell.angle_alpha   90.00
_cell.angle_beta   90.00
_cell.angle_gamma   90.00
#
_symmetry.space_group_name_H-M   'P 1'
#
loop_
_entity.id
_entity.type
_entity.pdbx_description
1 polymer ?
#
loop_
_entity_poly.entity_id
_entity_poly.type
_entity_poly.pdbx_seq_one_letter_code
_entity_poly.pdbx_strand_id
1 'polypeptide(L)'
;MPNIEKMLETMHKQRVPDELISQLPMPRIKKATPEEIVEFIEGMNNILSKEQCISIMNEQGCNKTNKWSAMFRKWGEAHADKTLAERIALFPELKASKPGYTVDDIRLNEDGTITFIMGTDSKKGDWDCPCNPIKKLKPYDFPLIYCGCCGAHVKYTHEFALGVKLRVKEVVSSKANSNGEKPCEFIYEIVQDPAK
;
A
#
# COMPACT_ATOMS: atom_id res chain seq x y z
N MET A 1 4.72 9.35 -7.57
CA MET A 1 3.47 9.08 -8.30
C MET A 1 3.64 7.72 -8.95
N PRO A 2 2.59 6.89 -9.08
CA PRO A 2 2.65 5.70 -9.94
C PRO A 2 3.19 6.07 -11.32
N ASN A 3 4.01 5.19 -11.90
CA ASN A 3 4.67 5.43 -13.17
C ASN A 3 4.10 4.46 -14.21
N ILE A 4 3.51 5.00 -15.28
CA ILE A 4 2.83 4.21 -16.33
C ILE A 4 3.79 3.26 -17.04
N GLU A 5 5.01 3.71 -17.38
CA GLU A 5 6.04 2.87 -18.00
C GLU A 5 6.34 1.65 -17.13
N LYS A 6 6.53 1.87 -15.83
CA LYS A 6 6.77 0.79 -14.85
C LYS A 6 5.54 -0.13 -14.69
N MET A 7 4.32 0.40 -14.76
CA MET A 7 3.11 -0.41 -14.71
C MET A 7 3.03 -1.32 -15.94
N LEU A 8 3.28 -0.80 -17.13
CA LEU A 8 3.32 -1.57 -18.38
C LEU A 8 4.42 -2.65 -18.34
N GLU A 9 5.64 -2.31 -17.91
CA GLU A 9 6.71 -3.30 -17.70
C GLU A 9 6.27 -4.43 -16.76
N THR A 10 5.53 -4.09 -15.70
CA THR A 10 5.03 -5.07 -14.73
C THR A 10 3.94 -5.95 -15.35
N MET A 11 3.03 -5.39 -16.15
CA MET A 11 2.02 -6.14 -16.91
C MET A 11 2.67 -7.15 -17.87
N HIS A 12 3.69 -6.74 -18.63
CA HIS A 12 4.42 -7.64 -19.51
C HIS A 12 5.14 -8.76 -18.75
N LYS A 13 5.76 -8.44 -17.60
CA LYS A 13 6.38 -9.46 -16.71
C LYS A 13 5.34 -10.47 -16.19
N GLN A 14 4.12 -10.01 -15.94
CA GLN A 14 3.00 -10.86 -15.53
C GLN A 14 2.29 -11.55 -16.71
N ARG A 15 2.76 -11.36 -17.95
CA ARG A 15 2.19 -11.92 -19.18
C ARG A 15 0.72 -11.54 -19.38
N VAL A 16 0.35 -10.30 -19.00
CA VAL A 16 -0.93 -9.72 -19.41
C VAL A 16 -0.96 -9.66 -20.94
N PRO A 17 -1.99 -10.20 -21.61
CA PRO A 17 -2.10 -10.17 -23.07
C PRO A 17 -2.03 -8.75 -23.64
N ASP A 18 -1.27 -8.56 -24.72
CA ASP A 18 -1.14 -7.27 -25.40
C ASP A 18 -2.51 -6.74 -25.89
N GLU A 19 -3.44 -7.63 -26.22
CA GLU A 19 -4.82 -7.28 -26.56
C GLU A 19 -5.53 -6.55 -25.41
N LEU A 20 -5.33 -6.98 -24.16
CA LEU A 20 -5.87 -6.26 -23.00
C LEU A 20 -5.14 -4.94 -22.80
N ILE A 21 -3.80 -4.93 -22.85
CA ILE A 21 -3.00 -3.70 -22.69
C ILE A 21 -3.41 -2.63 -23.71
N SER A 22 -3.75 -3.03 -24.93
CA SER A 22 -4.20 -2.13 -26.00
C SER A 22 -5.52 -1.41 -25.73
N GLN A 23 -6.33 -1.90 -24.77
CA GLN A 23 -7.60 -1.30 -24.37
C GLN A 23 -7.44 -0.20 -23.31
N LEU A 24 -6.24 -0.03 -22.74
CA LEU A 24 -5.99 0.98 -21.71
C LEU A 24 -6.00 2.40 -22.30
N PRO A 25 -6.48 3.41 -21.56
CA PRO A 25 -6.40 4.80 -21.98
C PRO A 25 -4.94 5.26 -21.86
N MET A 26 -4.20 5.23 -22.98
CA MET A 26 -2.75 5.49 -23.02
C MET A 26 -2.46 7.00 -23.12
N PRO A 27 -1.94 7.64 -22.07
CA PRO A 27 -1.50 9.03 -22.16
C PRO A 27 -0.09 9.13 -22.74
N ARG A 28 0.41 10.36 -22.86
CA ARG A 28 1.82 10.60 -23.14
C ARG A 28 2.67 10.19 -21.93
N ILE A 29 3.11 8.94 -21.87
CA ILE A 29 3.74 8.26 -20.70
C ILE A 29 4.65 9.18 -19.85
N LYS A 30 5.61 9.90 -20.46
CA LYS A 30 6.59 10.74 -19.73
C LYS A 30 6.07 12.13 -19.33
N LYS A 31 4.86 12.48 -19.74
CA LYS A 31 4.19 13.76 -19.52
C LYS A 31 2.78 13.58 -18.95
N ALA A 32 2.44 12.37 -18.49
CA ALA A 32 1.11 12.06 -18.02
C ALA A 32 0.75 12.94 -16.81
N THR A 33 -0.41 13.59 -16.86
CA THR A 33 -0.94 14.32 -15.71
C THR A 33 -1.38 13.35 -14.63
N PRO A 34 -1.54 13.80 -13.38
CA PRO A 34 -2.07 12.94 -12.34
C PRO A 34 -3.47 12.37 -12.64
N GLU A 35 -4.32 13.13 -13.33
CA GLU A 35 -5.65 12.69 -13.78
C GLU A 35 -5.53 11.58 -14.84
N GLU A 36 -4.65 11.73 -15.83
CA GLU A 36 -4.40 10.69 -16.84
C GLU A 36 -3.84 9.40 -16.21
N ILE A 37 -3.05 9.51 -15.14
CA ILE A 37 -2.55 8.35 -14.39
C ILE A 37 -3.69 7.65 -13.64
N VAL A 38 -4.60 8.42 -13.05
CA VAL A 38 -5.80 7.89 -12.39
C VAL A 38 -6.70 7.18 -13.40
N GLU A 39 -6.92 7.77 -14.57
CA GLU A 39 -7.71 7.19 -15.65
C GLU A 39 -7.08 5.89 -16.18
N PHE A 40 -5.75 5.87 -16.36
CA PHE A 40 -5.02 4.65 -16.72
C PHE A 40 -5.23 3.54 -15.69
N ILE A 41 -5.14 3.88 -14.41
CA ILE A 41 -5.32 2.97 -13.29
C ILE A 41 -6.77 2.46 -13.21
N GLU A 42 -7.77 3.30 -13.49
CA GLU A 42 -9.17 2.88 -13.63
C GLU A 42 -9.34 1.92 -14.82
N GLY A 43 -8.71 2.20 -15.96
CA GLY A 43 -8.67 1.32 -17.11
C GLY A 43 -8.13 -0.07 -16.76
N MET A 44 -7.07 -0.15 -15.95
CA MET A 44 -6.56 -1.43 -15.43
C MET A 44 -7.61 -2.18 -14.62
N ASN A 45 -8.32 -1.48 -13.74
CA ASN A 45 -9.33 -2.07 -12.87
C ASN A 45 -10.49 -2.69 -13.67
N ASN A 46 -10.77 -2.19 -14.87
CA ASN A 46 -11.83 -2.68 -15.74
C ASN A 46 -11.45 -3.92 -16.56
N ILE A 47 -10.17 -4.14 -16.83
CA ILE A 47 -9.73 -5.21 -17.74
C ILE A 47 -8.90 -6.31 -17.06
N LEU A 48 -8.34 -6.03 -15.87
CA LEU A 48 -7.51 -6.96 -15.13
C LEU A 48 -8.24 -7.47 -13.88
N SER A 49 -7.81 -8.63 -13.39
CA SER A 49 -8.24 -9.10 -12.08
C SER A 49 -7.74 -8.18 -10.96
N LYS A 50 -8.46 -8.15 -9.84
CA LYS A 50 -8.07 -7.41 -8.64
C LYS A 50 -6.66 -7.79 -8.17
N GLU A 51 -6.31 -9.08 -8.22
CA GLU A 51 -4.98 -9.56 -7.83
C GLU A 51 -3.88 -8.99 -8.74
N GLN A 52 -4.09 -8.97 -10.06
CA GLN A 52 -3.16 -8.36 -11.01
C GLN A 52 -3.00 -6.86 -10.76
N CYS A 53 -4.11 -6.12 -10.62
CA CYS A 53 -4.09 -4.69 -10.30
C CYS A 53 -3.29 -4.40 -9.03
N ILE A 54 -3.56 -5.13 -7.94
CA ILE A 54 -2.84 -4.97 -6.67
C ILE A 54 -1.35 -5.28 -6.86
N SER A 55 -1.01 -6.38 -7.55
CA SER A 55 0.38 -6.75 -7.81
C SER A 55 1.13 -5.69 -8.60
N ILE A 56 0.51 -5.11 -9.64
CA ILE A 56 1.09 -4.02 -10.44
C ILE A 56 1.28 -2.76 -9.59
N MET A 57 0.26 -2.40 -8.79
CA MET A 57 0.30 -1.20 -7.95
C MET A 57 1.28 -1.34 -6.78
N ASN A 58 1.54 -2.55 -6.29
CA ASN A 58 2.55 -2.81 -5.27
C ASN A 58 3.97 -2.46 -5.76
N GLU A 59 4.26 -2.67 -7.04
CA GLU A 59 5.54 -2.24 -7.61
C GLU A 59 5.69 -0.72 -7.67
N GLN A 60 4.59 0.02 -7.59
CA GLN A 60 4.59 1.48 -7.50
C GLN A 60 4.80 2.00 -6.07
N GLY A 61 4.91 1.10 -5.08
CA GLY A 61 5.15 1.44 -3.68
C GLY A 61 6.38 2.33 -3.50
N CYS A 62 6.19 3.50 -2.90
CA CYS A 62 7.28 4.44 -2.69
C CYS A 62 8.14 4.03 -1.49
N ASN A 63 9.42 4.42 -1.54
CA ASN A 63 10.29 4.48 -0.36
C ASN A 63 10.65 3.11 0.28
N LYS A 64 11.16 2.17 -0.52
CA LYS A 64 11.65 0.83 -0.07
C LYS A 64 12.82 0.88 0.94
N THR A 65 13.44 2.05 1.17
CA THR A 65 14.68 2.22 1.96
C THR A 65 14.71 3.52 2.78
N ASN A 66 13.58 3.94 3.35
CA ASN A 66 13.51 5.20 4.11
C ASN A 66 14.13 5.10 5.52
N LYS A 67 14.21 6.24 6.22
CA LYS A 67 14.67 6.32 7.62
C LYS A 67 13.92 5.39 8.58
N TRP A 68 12.65 5.07 8.27
CA TRP A 68 11.84 4.15 9.06
C TRP A 68 12.30 2.70 8.87
N SER A 69 12.76 2.33 7.68
CA SER A 69 13.17 0.96 7.36
C SER A 69 14.33 0.49 8.24
N ALA A 70 15.37 1.32 8.45
CA ALA A 70 16.51 0.97 9.31
C ALA A 70 16.11 0.81 10.78
N MET A 71 15.15 1.61 11.22
CA MET A 71 14.67 1.62 12.60
C MET A 71 13.72 0.47 12.89
N PHE A 72 12.77 0.19 11.99
CA PHE A 72 11.89 -0.98 12.07
C PHE A 72 12.70 -2.27 12.02
N ARG A 73 13.80 -2.29 11.25
CA ARG A 73 14.78 -3.39 11.28
C ARG A 73 15.43 -3.56 12.64
N LYS A 74 16.02 -2.50 13.21
CA LYS A 74 16.61 -2.58 14.56
C LYS A 74 15.60 -3.00 15.63
N TRP A 75 14.36 -2.52 15.52
CA TRP A 75 13.29 -2.94 16.42
C TRP A 75 12.96 -4.43 16.24
N GLY A 76 12.84 -4.91 14.99
CA GLY A 76 12.61 -6.34 14.71
C GLY A 76 13.76 -7.23 15.19
N GLU A 77 15.01 -6.79 15.03
CA GLU A 77 16.20 -7.48 15.55
C GLU A 77 16.19 -7.56 17.08
N ALA A 78 15.80 -6.49 17.77
CA ALA A 78 15.71 -6.44 19.23
C ALA A 78 14.58 -7.31 19.82
N HIS A 79 13.62 -7.73 18.99
CA HIS A 79 12.49 -8.59 19.37
C HIS A 79 12.49 -9.90 18.58
N ALA A 80 13.67 -10.32 18.10
CA ALA A 80 13.81 -11.51 17.27
C ALA A 80 13.35 -12.81 17.98
N ASP A 81 13.43 -12.83 19.31
CA ASP A 81 12.98 -13.89 20.21
C ASP A 81 11.44 -13.97 20.36
N LYS A 82 10.71 -12.93 19.92
CA LYS A 82 9.25 -12.85 20.05
C LYS A 82 8.54 -13.43 18.84
N THR A 83 7.40 -14.06 19.10
CA THR A 83 6.42 -14.50 18.09
C THR A 83 5.81 -13.30 17.36
N LEU A 84 5.23 -13.54 16.19
CA LEU A 84 4.52 -12.52 15.41
C LEU A 84 3.42 -11.83 16.23
N ALA A 85 2.62 -12.59 16.98
CA ALA A 85 1.54 -12.06 17.80
C ALA A 85 2.06 -11.12 18.90
N GLU A 86 3.15 -11.49 19.57
CA GLU A 86 3.80 -10.65 20.58
C GLU A 86 4.37 -9.36 19.96
N ARG A 87 4.97 -9.44 18.76
CA ARG A 87 5.47 -8.25 18.06
C ARG A 87 4.34 -7.29 17.67
N ILE A 88 3.20 -7.83 17.22
CA ILE A 88 2.00 -7.02 16.93
C ILE A 88 1.47 -6.37 18.21
N ALA A 89 1.43 -7.09 19.34
CA ALA A 89 1.00 -6.54 20.62
C ALA A 89 1.90 -5.39 21.12
N LEU A 90 3.18 -5.37 20.74
CA LEU A 90 4.13 -4.29 21.06
C LEU A 90 4.10 -3.12 20.06
N PHE A 91 3.29 -3.19 19.00
CA PHE A 91 3.21 -2.12 18.00
C PHE A 91 2.83 -0.74 18.58
N PRO A 92 1.91 -0.62 19.57
CA PRO A 92 1.60 0.67 20.18
C PRO A 92 2.83 1.37 20.77
N GLU A 93 3.76 0.61 21.36
CA GLU A 93 5.02 1.15 21.90
C GLU A 93 5.95 1.63 20.77
N LEU A 94 6.06 0.82 19.70
CA LEU A 94 6.79 1.22 18.50
C LEU A 94 6.20 2.51 17.92
N LYS A 95 4.87 2.61 17.75
CA LYS A 95 4.18 3.81 17.27
C LYS A 95 4.44 5.02 18.18
N ALA A 96 4.28 4.87 19.49
CA ALA A 96 4.49 5.95 20.46
C ALA A 96 5.92 6.51 20.40
N SER A 97 6.91 5.66 20.13
CA SER A 97 8.30 6.09 19.95
C SER A 97 8.56 6.83 18.61
N LYS A 98 7.55 6.99 17.75
CA LYS A 98 7.60 7.57 16.39
C LYS A 98 6.51 8.62 16.11
N PRO A 99 6.68 9.84 16.63
CA PRO A 99 5.85 10.97 16.23
C PRO A 99 5.84 11.15 14.71
N GLY A 100 4.64 11.20 14.12
CA GLY A 100 4.44 11.38 12.68
C GLY A 100 4.47 10.10 11.83
N TYR A 101 4.55 8.91 12.45
CA TYR A 101 4.28 7.67 11.74
C TYR A 101 2.78 7.50 11.47
N THR A 102 2.44 6.93 10.32
CA THR A 102 1.08 7.02 9.74
C THR A 102 0.23 5.75 9.90
N VAL A 103 0.80 4.65 10.40
CA VAL A 103 0.03 3.46 10.76
C VAL A 103 -0.47 3.60 12.19
N ASP A 104 -1.78 3.48 12.33
CA ASP A 104 -2.47 3.66 13.59
C ASP A 104 -2.67 2.37 14.35
N ASP A 105 -2.92 1.27 13.64
CA ASP A 105 -3.23 -0.03 14.20
C ASP A 105 -2.74 -1.18 13.31
N ILE A 106 -2.42 -2.31 13.93
CA ILE A 106 -2.04 -3.57 13.28
C ILE A 106 -2.77 -4.72 13.98
N ARG A 107 -3.42 -5.59 13.22
CA ARG A 107 -4.19 -6.73 13.74
C ARG A 107 -3.77 -8.02 13.06
N LEU A 108 -3.56 -9.07 13.85
CA LEU A 108 -3.49 -10.44 13.34
C LEU A 108 -4.90 -11.02 13.33
N ASN A 109 -5.39 -11.40 12.15
CA ASN A 109 -6.72 -11.96 11.97
C ASN A 109 -6.74 -13.47 12.22
N GLU A 110 -7.92 -14.02 12.49
CA GLU A 110 -8.10 -15.47 12.75
C GLU A 110 -7.69 -16.35 11.56
N ASP A 111 -7.85 -15.83 10.33
CA ASP A 111 -7.44 -16.51 9.09
C ASP A 111 -5.92 -16.44 8.81
N GLY A 112 -5.14 -15.87 9.74
CA GLY A 112 -3.70 -15.70 9.61
C GLY A 112 -3.26 -14.53 8.74
N THR A 113 -4.19 -13.71 8.24
CA THR A 113 -3.84 -12.44 7.58
C THR A 113 -3.53 -11.34 8.59
N ILE A 114 -2.89 -10.26 8.13
CA ILE A 114 -2.63 -9.08 8.94
C ILE A 114 -3.36 -7.88 8.35
N THR A 115 -4.04 -7.11 9.18
CA THR A 115 -4.67 -5.84 8.79
C THR A 115 -3.86 -4.66 9.32
N PHE A 116 -3.62 -3.68 8.46
CA PHE A 116 -3.04 -2.39 8.83
C PHE A 116 -4.05 -1.27 8.62
N ILE A 117 -4.18 -0.37 9.59
CA ILE A 117 -5.09 0.78 9.54
C ILE A 117 -4.29 2.08 9.63
N MET A 118 -4.64 3.07 8.82
CA MET A 118 -4.01 4.39 8.77
C MET A 118 -5.03 5.52 8.69
N GLY A 119 -4.74 6.62 9.38
CA GLY A 119 -5.54 7.84 9.40
C GLY A 119 -6.81 7.76 10.24
N THR A 120 -6.79 7.06 11.39
CA THR A 120 -7.93 7.05 12.33
C THR A 120 -8.13 8.41 13.00
N ASP A 121 -7.05 9.15 13.22
CA ASP A 121 -7.04 10.35 14.07
C ASP A 121 -7.48 11.64 13.35
N SER A 122 -7.91 11.54 12.10
CA SER A 122 -8.35 12.69 11.33
C SER A 122 -9.85 12.94 11.44
N LYS A 123 -10.25 14.16 11.81
CA LYS A 123 -11.65 14.61 11.69
C LYS A 123 -12.09 14.60 10.23
N LYS A 124 -13.38 14.31 9.99
CA LYS A 124 -14.00 14.36 8.65
C LYS A 124 -13.76 15.75 8.04
N GLY A 125 -13.13 15.81 6.86
CA GLY A 125 -12.83 17.07 6.15
C GLY A 125 -11.47 17.71 6.44
N ASP A 126 -10.77 17.32 7.50
CA ASP A 126 -9.49 17.92 7.91
C ASP A 126 -8.25 17.18 7.37
N TRP A 127 -8.44 16.15 6.56
CA TRP A 127 -7.35 15.26 6.18
C TRP A 127 -6.93 15.35 4.72
N ASP A 128 -5.60 15.41 4.54
CA ASP A 128 -4.93 15.30 3.26
C ASP A 128 -4.25 13.96 3.10
N CYS A 129 -4.39 13.37 1.91
CA CYS A 129 -3.60 12.21 1.55
C CYS A 129 -2.10 12.51 1.72
N PRO A 130 -1.34 11.71 2.50
CA PRO A 130 0.09 11.90 2.65
C PRO A 130 0.84 11.59 1.35
N CYS A 131 0.15 11.01 0.37
CA CYS A 131 0.66 10.82 -0.98
C CYS A 131 0.77 12.18 -1.68
N ASN A 132 1.95 12.80 -1.57
CA ASN A 132 2.30 14.06 -2.24
C ASN A 132 1.83 14.19 -3.70
N PRO A 133 1.93 13.14 -4.55
CA PRO A 133 1.45 13.19 -5.93
C PRO A 133 -0.02 13.59 -6.10
N ILE A 134 -0.90 13.18 -5.19
CA ILE A 134 -2.35 13.39 -5.32
C ILE A 134 -2.90 14.39 -4.31
N LYS A 135 -2.07 14.89 -3.37
CA LYS A 135 -2.50 15.82 -2.33
C LYS A 135 -3.21 17.09 -2.87
N LYS A 136 -2.94 17.47 -4.12
CA LYS A 136 -3.53 18.64 -4.78
C LYS A 136 -4.80 18.32 -5.60
N LEU A 137 -5.12 17.05 -5.79
CA LEU A 137 -6.23 16.59 -6.62
C LEU A 137 -7.49 16.39 -5.77
N LYS A 138 -8.07 17.50 -5.30
CA LYS A 138 -9.29 17.49 -4.49
C LYS A 138 -10.52 17.82 -5.35
N PRO A 139 -11.70 17.23 -5.08
CA PRO A 139 -11.94 16.15 -4.11
C PRO A 139 -11.25 14.85 -4.54
N TYR A 140 -10.95 13.98 -3.57
CA TYR A 140 -10.33 12.70 -3.88
C TYR A 140 -11.41 11.72 -4.35
N ASP A 141 -11.35 11.33 -5.62
CA ASP A 141 -12.21 10.32 -6.25
C ASP A 141 -11.36 9.39 -7.11
N PHE A 142 -10.50 8.62 -6.44
CA PHE A 142 -9.61 7.67 -7.12
C PHE A 142 -10.12 6.24 -6.97
N PRO A 143 -9.85 5.35 -7.94
CA PRO A 143 -10.07 3.92 -7.78
C PRO A 143 -9.40 3.42 -6.52
N LEU A 144 -10.05 2.50 -5.81
CA LEU A 144 -9.52 1.91 -4.59
C LEU A 144 -8.13 1.27 -4.83
N ILE A 145 -7.93 0.65 -6.00
CA ILE A 145 -6.67 0.02 -6.38
C ILE A 145 -5.51 1.02 -6.57
N TYR A 146 -5.78 2.32 -6.73
CA TYR A 146 -4.75 3.37 -6.73
C TYR A 146 -3.92 3.31 -5.44
N CYS A 147 -4.58 3.03 -4.32
CA CYS A 147 -3.96 2.93 -3.01
C CYS A 147 -3.17 1.63 -2.80
N GLY A 148 -3.09 0.72 -3.78
CA GLY A 148 -2.20 -0.44 -3.72
C GLY A 148 -0.73 -0.05 -3.52
N CYS A 149 -0.31 1.09 -4.07
CA CYS A 149 1.03 1.62 -3.82
C CYS A 149 1.28 2.00 -2.35
N CYS A 150 0.24 2.45 -1.62
CA CYS A 150 0.32 2.70 -0.18
C CYS A 150 0.39 1.38 0.59
N GLY A 151 -0.34 0.36 0.15
CA GLY A 151 -0.22 -0.99 0.70
C GLY A 151 1.23 -1.51 0.64
N ALA A 152 1.89 -1.37 -0.52
CA ALA A 152 3.31 -1.71 -0.62
C ALA A 152 4.22 -0.81 0.22
N HIS A 153 3.92 0.48 0.36
CA HIS A 153 4.70 1.36 1.25
C HIS A 153 4.71 0.86 2.69
N VAL A 154 3.53 0.50 3.22
CA VAL A 154 3.36 -0.06 4.56
C VAL A 154 4.02 -1.43 4.66
N LYS A 155 3.84 -2.29 3.66
CA LYS A 155 4.46 -3.62 3.57
C LYS A 155 5.97 -3.56 3.90
N TYR A 156 6.73 -2.76 3.16
CA TYR A 156 8.20 -2.80 3.22
C TYR A 156 8.76 -2.41 4.59
N THR A 157 8.13 -1.49 5.31
CA THR A 157 8.61 -1.09 6.63
C THR A 157 8.30 -2.15 7.68
N HIS A 158 7.15 -2.80 7.61
CA HIS A 158 6.70 -3.74 8.64
C HIS A 158 7.21 -5.16 8.47
N GLU A 159 7.57 -5.58 7.25
CA GLU A 159 8.28 -6.86 7.06
C GLU A 159 9.54 -6.94 7.94
N PHE A 160 10.25 -5.82 8.14
CA PHE A 160 11.41 -5.77 9.03
C PHE A 160 11.05 -5.88 10.50
N ALA A 161 10.04 -5.15 10.97
CA ALA A 161 9.63 -5.19 12.37
C ALA A 161 9.01 -6.52 12.75
N LEU A 162 8.14 -7.05 11.89
CA LEU A 162 7.40 -8.28 12.14
C LEU A 162 8.23 -9.54 11.85
N GLY A 163 9.31 -9.42 11.07
CA GLY A 163 10.17 -10.54 10.72
C GLY A 163 9.55 -11.54 9.73
N VAL A 164 8.51 -11.12 9.00
CA VAL A 164 7.78 -11.94 8.02
C VAL A 164 7.85 -11.31 6.63
N LYS A 165 7.55 -12.07 5.58
CA LYS A 165 7.25 -11.54 4.25
C LYS A 165 5.75 -11.44 4.05
N LEU A 166 5.33 -10.32 3.50
CA LEU A 166 3.93 -9.98 3.31
C LEU A 166 3.59 -9.92 1.82
N ARG A 167 2.32 -10.12 1.48
CA ARG A 167 1.74 -9.79 0.17
C ARG A 167 0.49 -8.98 0.43
N VAL A 168 0.33 -7.82 -0.22
CA VAL A 168 -0.96 -7.10 -0.14
C VAL A 168 -2.00 -7.97 -0.81
N LYS A 169 -2.95 -8.47 -0.01
CA LYS A 169 -4.09 -9.25 -0.48
C LYS A 169 -5.19 -8.33 -0.99
N GLU A 170 -5.43 -7.25 -0.24
CA GLU A 170 -6.55 -6.36 -0.50
C GLU A 170 -6.30 -4.94 0.00
N VAL A 171 -6.78 -3.97 -0.77
CA VAL A 171 -7.05 -2.61 -0.30
C VAL A 171 -8.54 -2.58 0.05
N VAL A 172 -8.89 -2.54 1.34
CA VAL A 172 -10.27 -2.63 1.82
C VAL A 172 -10.96 -1.27 1.75
N SER A 173 -10.24 -0.24 2.17
CA SER A 173 -10.70 1.13 2.12
C SER A 173 -9.52 2.08 1.98
N SER A 174 -9.78 3.26 1.44
CA SER A 174 -8.80 4.33 1.44
C SER A 174 -9.50 5.67 1.59
N LYS A 175 -8.86 6.59 2.32
CA LYS A 175 -9.32 7.97 2.38
C LYS A 175 -9.39 8.63 1.01
N ALA A 176 -8.54 8.21 0.07
CA ALA A 176 -8.49 8.80 -1.26
C ALA A 176 -9.65 8.33 -2.16
N ASN A 177 -10.22 7.15 -1.89
CA ASN A 177 -11.41 6.65 -2.58
C ASN A 177 -12.70 7.05 -1.84
N SER A 178 -12.67 7.18 -0.52
CA SER A 178 -13.84 7.55 0.29
C SER A 178 -13.96 9.06 0.55
N ASN A 179 -13.20 9.91 -0.15
CA ASN A 179 -13.09 11.34 0.11
C ASN A 179 -12.92 11.69 1.63
N GLY A 180 -12.08 10.92 2.32
CA GLY A 180 -11.75 11.10 3.74
C GLY A 180 -12.70 10.43 4.75
N GLU A 181 -13.82 9.85 4.31
CA GLU A 181 -14.83 9.27 5.21
C GLU A 181 -14.39 7.99 5.96
N LYS A 182 -13.55 7.15 5.33
CA LYS A 182 -13.03 5.91 5.91
C LYS A 182 -11.51 6.01 6.08
N PRO A 183 -10.90 5.38 7.11
CA PRO A 183 -9.45 5.25 7.18
C PRO A 183 -8.91 4.46 5.97
N CYS A 184 -7.60 4.42 5.79
CA CYS A 184 -7.00 3.47 4.87
C CYS A 184 -6.82 2.14 5.57
N GLU A 185 -7.29 1.06 4.95
CA GLU A 185 -7.22 -0.29 5.49
C GLU A 185 -6.69 -1.25 4.43
N PHE A 186 -5.69 -2.02 4.81
CA PHE A 186 -4.98 -2.95 3.93
C PHE A 186 -4.87 -4.31 4.61
N ILE A 187 -5.25 -5.37 3.89
CA ILE A 187 -5.10 -6.76 4.34
C ILE A 187 -3.90 -7.38 3.63
N TYR A 188 -3.09 -8.10 4.39
CA TYR A 188 -1.89 -8.77 3.92
C TYR A 188 -1.93 -10.26 4.23
N GLU A 189 -1.45 -11.05 3.28
CA GLU A 189 -1.09 -12.44 3.52
C GLU A 189 0.37 -12.55 3.93
N ILE A 190 0.65 -13.50 4.80
CA ILE A 190 2.02 -13.88 5.16
C ILE A 190 2.47 -14.93 4.14
N VAL A 191 3.45 -14.57 3.32
CA VAL A 191 4.00 -15.46 2.27
C VAL A 191 5.29 -16.17 2.71
N GLN A 192 5.90 -15.69 3.79
CA GLN A 192 7.03 -16.37 4.44
C GLN A 192 7.05 -15.98 5.92
N ASP A 193 7.08 -16.98 6.79
CA ASP A 193 7.26 -16.82 8.23
C ASP A 193 8.46 -17.67 8.66
N PRO A 194 9.63 -17.08 8.99
CA PRO A 194 10.81 -17.83 9.38
C PRO A 194 10.63 -18.67 10.66
N ALA A 195 9.58 -18.41 11.45
CA ALA A 195 9.29 -19.13 12.69
C ALA A 195 8.36 -20.35 12.49
N LYS A 196 7.89 -20.61 11.26
CA LYS A 196 7.10 -21.78 10.87
C LYS A 196 7.81 -22.59 9.79
#